data_AF-A0A6V8MRB7-F1
#
_entry.id   AF-A0A6V8MRB7-F1
#
_cell.length_a   1.000
_cell.length_b   1.000
_cell.length_c   1.000
_cell.angle_alpha   90.00
_cell.angle_beta   90.00
_cell.angle_gamma   90.00
#
_symmetry.space_group_name_H-M   'P 1'
#
loop_
_entity.id
_entity.type
_entity.pdbx_description
1 polymer ?
#
loop_
_entity_poly.entity_id
_entity_poly.type
_entity_poly.pdbx_seq_one_letter_code
_entity_poly.pdbx_strand_id
1 'polypeptide(L)'
;MKKILYAGLLAGFGIMSGCASPFPMGALYTELKLPVAATANGGERKHGTAECKSVLGLVATGDCSIETAKKNGGISKVSTVDWEGKNVLGIFGEYKLHVYGE
;
A
#
# COMPACT_ATOMS: atom_id res chain seq x y z
N MET A 1 -14.46 4.24 42.29
CA MET A 1 -15.29 4.53 41.11
C MET A 1 -14.55 5.31 40.01
N LYS A 2 -13.85 6.43 40.29
CA LYS A 2 -13.02 7.14 39.28
C LYS A 2 -11.95 6.26 38.57
N LYS A 3 -11.29 5.37 39.30
CA LYS A 3 -10.23 4.48 38.75
C LYS A 3 -10.74 3.45 37.74
N ILE A 4 -11.99 3.01 37.88
CA ILE A 4 -12.63 2.03 36.96
C ILE A 4 -13.08 2.74 35.68
N LEU A 5 -13.51 4.00 35.78
CA LEU A 5 -13.78 4.88 34.63
C LEU A 5 -12.51 5.19 33.82
N TYR A 6 -11.36 5.43 34.46
CA TYR A 6 -10.10 5.65 33.75
C TYR A 6 -9.57 4.39 33.06
N ALA A 7 -9.74 3.21 33.66
CA ALA A 7 -9.38 1.93 33.03
C ALA A 7 -10.27 1.62 31.81
N GLY A 8 -11.57 1.95 31.87
CA GLY A 8 -12.48 1.83 30.73
C GLY A 8 -12.16 2.81 29.60
N LEU A 9 -11.72 4.03 29.93
CA LEU A 9 -11.35 5.05 28.94
C LEU A 9 -10.04 4.72 28.20
N LEU A 10 -9.06 4.13 28.90
CA LEU A 10 -7.81 3.63 28.30
C LEU A 10 -8.03 2.38 27.44
N ALA A 11 -8.94 1.49 27.84
CA ALA A 11 -9.30 0.32 27.03
C ALA A 11 -10.13 0.68 25.79
N GLY A 12 -10.94 1.75 25.86
CA GLY A 12 -11.78 2.22 24.74
C GLY A 12 -11.02 2.91 23.61
N PHE A 13 -9.84 3.49 23.89
CA PHE A 13 -9.06 4.23 22.89
C PHE A 13 -8.35 3.32 21.87
N GLY A 14 -8.15 2.04 22.21
CA GLY A 14 -7.43 1.08 21.35
C GLY A 14 -8.27 0.42 20.25
N ILE A 15 -9.58 0.65 20.19
CA ILE A 15 -10.50 -0.11 19.31
C ILE A 15 -11.03 0.76 18.16
N MET A 16 -10.73 2.06 18.12
CA MET A 16 -11.28 2.99 17.11
C MET A 16 -10.44 3.18 15.83
N SER A 17 -9.49 2.28 15.53
CA SER A 17 -8.70 2.36 14.29
C SER A 17 -9.03 1.27 13.27
N GLY A 18 -10.27 0.77 13.27
CA GLY A 18 -10.82 -0.03 12.17
C GLY A 18 -11.43 0.87 11.10
N CYS A 19 -10.66 1.76 10.48
CA CYS A 19 -11.15 2.52 9.34
C CYS A 19 -11.34 1.54 8.17
N ALA A 20 -12.52 1.54 7.55
CA ALA A 20 -12.79 0.74 6.36
C ALA A 20 -11.80 1.15 5.26
N SER A 21 -10.76 0.33 5.05
CA SER A 21 -9.84 0.54 3.93
C SER A 21 -10.49 0.03 2.65
N PRO A 22 -10.29 0.72 1.51
CA PRO A 22 -10.80 0.27 0.20
C PRO A 22 -10.15 -1.05 -0.27
N PHE A 23 -9.16 -1.54 0.47
CA PHE A 23 -8.42 -2.76 0.21
C PHE A 23 -8.45 -3.64 1.46
N PRO A 24 -8.42 -4.98 1.32
CA PRO A 24 -8.35 -5.87 2.46
C PRO A 24 -7.07 -5.56 3.26
N MET A 25 -7.17 -5.44 4.58
CA MET A 25 -6.00 -5.33 5.46
C MET A 25 -6.13 -6.34 6.58
N GLY A 26 -5.11 -7.20 6.71
CA GLY A 26 -4.99 -8.10 7.86
C GLY A 26 -4.42 -7.35 9.06
N ALA A 27 -4.98 -7.62 10.25
CA ALA A 27 -4.60 -6.92 11.47
C ALA A 27 -3.14 -7.17 11.92
N LEU A 28 -2.60 -8.36 11.64
CA LEU A 28 -1.25 -8.76 12.03
C LEU A 28 -0.28 -8.82 10.86
N TYR A 29 -0.77 -9.21 9.69
CA TYR A 29 0.02 -9.35 8.48
C TYR A 29 -0.85 -9.08 7.27
N THR A 30 -0.33 -8.31 6.34
CA THR A 30 -0.96 -8.08 5.04
C THR A 30 0.09 -8.31 3.97
N GLU A 31 -0.21 -9.13 2.99
CA GLU A 31 0.60 -9.28 1.77
C GLU A 31 -0.38 -9.48 0.62
N LEU A 32 -0.54 -8.45 -0.19
CA LEU A 32 -1.57 -8.40 -1.22
C LEU A 32 -1.01 -7.82 -2.51
N LYS A 33 -1.49 -8.38 -3.62
CA LYS A 33 -1.31 -7.84 -4.97
C LYS A 33 -2.68 -7.43 -5.48
N LEU A 34 -2.83 -6.15 -5.81
CA LEU A 34 -4.10 -5.54 -6.16
C LEU A 34 -3.97 -4.84 -7.50
N PRO A 35 -4.91 -5.05 -8.44
CA PRO A 35 -4.91 -4.31 -9.68
C PRO A 35 -5.31 -2.86 -9.41
N VAL A 36 -4.57 -1.92 -9.98
CA VAL A 36 -4.89 -0.49 -9.93
C VAL A 36 -5.60 -0.07 -11.22
N ALA A 37 -5.04 -0.45 -12.37
CA ALA A 37 -5.60 -0.11 -13.67
C ALA A 37 -5.14 -1.10 -14.75
N ALA A 38 -6.02 -1.43 -15.69
CA ALA A 38 -5.69 -2.18 -16.89
C ALA A 38 -6.26 -1.47 -18.12
N THR A 39 -5.50 -1.44 -19.21
CA THR A 39 -5.89 -0.85 -20.49
C THR A 39 -5.92 -1.94 -21.57
N ALA A 40 -6.54 -1.63 -22.71
CA ALA A 40 -6.62 -2.56 -23.85
C ALA A 40 -5.30 -2.70 -24.63
N ASN A 41 -4.21 -2.07 -24.19
CA ASN A 41 -2.91 -2.13 -24.86
C ASN A 41 -2.27 -3.51 -24.64
N GLY A 42 -2.56 -4.46 -25.53
CA GLY A 42 -1.86 -5.74 -25.63
C GLY A 42 -0.57 -5.59 -26.43
N GLY A 43 0.52 -5.21 -25.75
CA GLY A 43 1.85 -4.99 -26.36
C GLY A 43 2.98 -5.45 -25.44
N GLU A 44 4.23 -5.29 -25.91
CA GLU A 44 5.46 -5.74 -25.23
C GLU A 44 5.47 -5.42 -23.72
N ARG A 45 5.93 -6.38 -22.90
CA ARG A 45 5.90 -6.27 -21.44
C ARG A 45 7.21 -5.68 -20.91
N LYS A 46 7.48 -4.41 -21.15
CA LYS A 46 8.46 -3.73 -20.29
C LYS A 46 7.84 -3.60 -18.91
N HIS A 47 8.66 -3.77 -17.89
CA HIS A 47 8.25 -3.73 -16.50
C HIS A 47 9.07 -2.69 -15.77
N GLY A 48 8.37 -1.81 -15.06
CA GLY A 48 8.95 -0.78 -14.23
C GLY A 48 8.34 -0.81 -12.86
N THR A 49 9.17 -0.58 -11.85
CA THR A 49 8.74 -0.59 -10.45
C THR A 49 9.06 0.72 -9.74
N ALA A 50 8.21 1.08 -8.79
CA ALA A 50 8.39 2.22 -7.91
C ALA A 50 7.99 1.80 -6.49
N GLU A 51 8.70 2.27 -5.45
CA GLU A 51 8.55 1.76 -4.08
C GLU A 51 8.37 2.89 -3.06
N CYS A 52 7.54 2.62 -2.05
CA CYS A 52 7.36 3.45 -0.86
C CYS A 52 7.34 2.58 0.36
N LYS A 53 7.77 3.15 1.47
CA LYS A 53 7.81 2.47 2.76
C LYS A 53 7.11 3.33 3.79
N SER A 54 6.41 2.68 4.70
CA SER A 54 5.77 3.27 5.86
C SER A 54 6.33 2.61 7.12
N VAL A 55 6.77 3.41 8.06
CA VAL A 55 7.34 2.96 9.33
C VAL A 55 6.45 3.47 10.46
N LEU A 56 6.01 2.53 11.30
CA LEU A 56 5.14 2.68 12.47
C LEU A 56 3.76 3.31 12.18
N GLY A 57 3.38 3.43 10.91
CA GLY A 57 2.25 4.27 10.51
C GLY A 57 2.46 5.77 10.79
N LEU A 58 3.67 6.16 11.21
CA LEU A 58 4.03 7.54 11.57
C LEU A 58 4.77 8.23 10.43
N VAL A 59 5.61 7.50 9.71
CA VAL A 59 6.50 8.05 8.69
C VAL A 59 6.34 7.24 7.41
N ALA A 60 5.77 7.85 6.38
CA ALA A 60 5.72 7.28 5.04
C ALA A 60 6.65 8.06 4.10
N THR A 61 7.55 7.34 3.42
CA THR A 61 8.57 7.92 2.53
C THR A 61 8.76 7.07 1.28
N GLY A 62 9.03 7.73 0.16
CA GLY A 62 9.29 7.09 -1.14
C GLY A 62 8.44 7.70 -2.24
N ASP A 63 8.62 7.19 -3.46
CA ASP A 63 7.87 7.61 -4.64
C ASP A 63 7.34 6.36 -5.35
N CYS A 64 6.02 6.18 -5.28
CA CYS A 64 5.28 5.08 -5.91
C CYS A 64 4.49 5.58 -7.14
N SER A 65 4.89 6.71 -7.72
CA SER A 65 4.19 7.25 -8.88
C SER A 65 4.37 6.36 -10.10
N ILE A 66 3.33 6.37 -10.96
CA ILE A 66 3.37 5.71 -12.25
C ILE A 66 4.52 6.29 -13.10
N GLU A 67 4.83 7.58 -12.97
CA GLU A 67 5.91 8.22 -13.73
C GLU A 67 7.29 7.66 -13.37
N THR A 68 7.58 7.49 -12.09
CA THR A 68 8.85 6.90 -11.63
C THR A 68 8.95 5.44 -12.07
N ALA A 69 7.87 4.66 -11.95
CA ALA A 69 7.84 3.29 -12.47
C ALA A 69 8.04 3.25 -13.99
N LYS A 70 7.41 4.16 -14.74
CA LYS A 70 7.59 4.28 -16.20
C LYS A 70 9.04 4.62 -16.56
N LYS A 71 9.66 5.56 -15.85
CA LYS A 71 11.06 5.95 -16.07
C LYS A 71 12.00 4.78 -15.80
N ASN A 72 11.79 4.05 -14.70
CA ASN A 72 12.59 2.87 -14.34
C ASN A 72 12.45 1.73 -15.36
N GLY A 73 11.25 1.51 -15.90
CA GLY A 73 10.97 0.47 -16.88
C GLY A 73 11.16 0.88 -18.35
N GLY A 74 11.50 2.15 -18.63
CA GLY A 74 11.55 2.67 -20.01
C GLY A 74 10.20 2.56 -20.76
N ILE A 75 9.10 2.73 -20.03
CA ILE A 75 7.72 2.56 -20.53
C ILE A 75 7.19 3.91 -21.03
N SER A 76 6.81 3.94 -22.29
CA SER A 76 6.15 5.07 -22.95
C SER A 76 4.63 5.05 -22.75
N LYS A 77 3.99 3.88 -22.91
CA LYS A 77 2.54 3.68 -22.75
C LYS A 77 2.26 2.57 -21.75
N VAL A 78 1.35 2.86 -20.84
CA VAL A 78 0.96 1.94 -19.77
C VAL A 78 -0.08 0.97 -20.28
N SER A 79 0.14 -0.31 -20.04
CA SER A 79 -0.80 -1.40 -20.27
C SER A 79 -1.53 -1.78 -18.98
N THR A 80 -0.76 -2.11 -17.93
CA THR A 80 -1.30 -2.58 -16.65
C THR A 80 -0.54 -1.93 -15.50
N VAL A 81 -1.25 -1.62 -14.43
CA VAL A 81 -0.69 -1.12 -13.18
C VAL A 81 -1.20 -2.02 -12.06
N ASP A 82 -0.28 -2.69 -11.39
CA ASP A 82 -0.54 -3.48 -10.20
C ASP A 82 0.15 -2.83 -9.00
N TRP A 83 -0.44 -3.00 -7.83
CA TRP A 83 0.11 -2.53 -6.58
C TRP A 83 0.28 -3.70 -5.62
N GLU A 84 1.48 -3.84 -5.09
CA GLU A 84 1.82 -4.82 -4.07
C GLU A 84 1.99 -4.09 -2.73
N GLY A 85 1.21 -4.50 -1.74
CA GLY A 85 1.27 -3.97 -0.39
C GLY A 85 1.64 -5.06 0.60
N LYS A 86 2.75 -4.88 1.29
CA LYS A 86 3.20 -5.72 2.39
C LYS A 86 3.19 -4.92 3.68
N ASN A 87 2.47 -5.39 4.70
CA ASN A 87 2.46 -4.78 6.01
C ASN A 87 2.71 -5.85 7.08
N VAL A 88 3.72 -5.62 7.91
CA VAL A 88 4.13 -6.51 8.98
C VAL A 88 3.78 -5.87 10.32
N LEU A 89 2.89 -6.52 11.06
CA LEU A 89 2.46 -6.16 12.42
C LEU A 89 1.91 -4.73 12.57
N GLY A 90 1.51 -4.07 11.49
CA GLY A 90 1.12 -2.65 11.50
C GLY A 90 2.30 -1.69 11.70
N ILE A 91 3.53 -2.21 11.80
CA ILE A 91 4.75 -1.47 12.15
C ILE A 91 5.58 -1.15 10.91
N PHE A 92 5.55 -2.01 9.90
CA PHE A 92 6.34 -1.79 8.70
C PHE A 92 5.51 -2.11 7.46
N GLY A 93 5.22 -1.07 6.68
CA GLY A 93 4.59 -1.16 5.38
C GLY A 93 5.62 -1.00 4.27
N GLU A 94 5.62 -1.88 3.29
CA GLU A 94 6.35 -1.76 2.03
C GLU A 94 5.34 -1.86 0.90
N TYR A 95 5.38 -0.90 0.00
CA TYR A 95 4.42 -0.74 -1.08
C TYR A 95 5.18 -0.63 -2.39
N LYS A 96 4.87 -1.49 -3.36
CA LYS A 96 5.49 -1.50 -4.68
C LYS A 96 4.42 -1.29 -5.74
N LEU A 97 4.62 -0.30 -6.60
CA LEU A 97 3.85 -0.11 -7.79
C LEU A 97 4.56 -0.81 -8.95
N HIS A 98 3.87 -1.69 -9.63
CA HIS A 98 4.33 -2.40 -10.81
C HIS A 98 3.58 -1.84 -12.02
N VAL A 99 4.33 -1.30 -12.98
CA VAL A 99 3.78 -0.79 -14.24
C VAL A 99 4.30 -1.66 -15.36
N TYR A 100 3.39 -2.10 -16.21
CA TYR A 100 3.67 -2.89 -17.39
C TYR A 100 3.24 -2.10 -18.63
N GLY A 101 4.01 -2.17 -19.70
CA GLY A 101 3.65 -1.54 -20.98
C GLY A 101 4.82 -1.46 -21.96
N GLU A 102 4.63 -0.68 -23.02
CA GLU A 102 5.60 -0.50 -24.13
C GLU A 102 6.42 0.78 -24.01
#